data_AF-A0A239CS93-F1
#
_entry.id   AF-A0A239CS93-F1
#
_cell.length_a   1.000
_cell.length_b   1.000
_cell.length_c   1.000
_cell.angle_alpha   90.00
_cell.angle_beta   90.00
_cell.angle_gamma   90.00
#
_symmetry.space_group_name_H-M   'P 1'
#
loop_
_entity.id
_entity.type
_entity.pdbx_description
1 polymer ?
#
loop_
_entity_poly.entity_id
_entity_poly.type
_entity_poly.pdbx_seq_one_letter_code
_entity_poly.pdbx_strand_id
1 'polypeptide(L)'
;MKVDKKTLMAVKQFLELQEGWDLDEVISEMVDDTKLLKHKEMGEHTLATDECGIEWGGDIICTLDDFVREYTEIFIGNMCNILDSFVDEDLSYGDFD
;
A
#
# COMPACT_ATOMS: atom_id res chain seq x y z
N MET A 1 7.18 -23.06 10.81
CA MET A 1 7.40 -23.13 9.35
C MET A 1 8.69 -22.38 9.07
N LYS A 2 9.75 -23.03 8.55
CA LYS A 2 11.00 -22.34 8.24
C LYS A 2 10.76 -21.58 6.93
N VAL A 3 10.60 -20.27 6.98
CA VAL A 3 10.44 -19.49 5.76
C VAL A 3 11.79 -19.54 5.04
N ASP A 4 11.81 -20.13 3.84
CA ASP A 4 13.04 -20.24 3.06
C ASP A 4 13.38 -18.85 2.50
N LYS A 5 14.64 -18.44 2.64
CA LYS A 5 15.16 -17.15 2.17
C LYS A 5 14.81 -16.88 0.70
N LYS A 6 14.73 -17.94 -0.13
CA LYS A 6 14.32 -17.84 -1.53
C LYS A 6 12.86 -17.40 -1.68
N THR A 7 11.96 -17.84 -0.79
CA THR A 7 10.55 -17.44 -0.82
C THR A 7 10.40 -15.95 -0.51
N LEU A 8 11.12 -15.43 0.49
CA LEU A 8 11.09 -13.99 0.81
C LEU A 8 11.63 -13.13 -0.33
N MET A 9 12.73 -13.57 -0.94
CA MET A 9 13.30 -12.88 -2.11
C MET A 9 12.39 -12.94 -3.34
N ALA A 10 11.67 -14.04 -3.55
CA ALA A 10 10.68 -14.12 -4.61
C ALA A 10 9.50 -13.15 -4.38
N VAL A 11 9.01 -13.04 -3.14
CA VAL A 11 7.94 -12.07 -2.80
C VAL A 11 8.44 -10.64 -2.99
N LYS A 12 9.66 -10.32 -2.55
CA LYS A 12 10.26 -9.00 -2.77
C LYS A 12 10.31 -8.65 -4.25
N GLN A 13 10.86 -9.54 -5.09
CA GLN A 13 10.94 -9.32 -6.53
C GLN A 13 9.56 -9.12 -7.17
N PHE A 14 8.56 -9.90 -6.74
CA PHE A 14 7.18 -9.75 -7.21
C PHE A 14 6.61 -8.36 -6.91
N LEU A 15 6.89 -7.82 -5.71
CA LEU A 15 6.48 -6.47 -5.31
C LEU A 15 7.25 -5.38 -6.04
N GLU A 16 8.57 -5.50 -6.21
CA GLU A 16 9.39 -4.47 -6.87
C GLU A 16 9.15 -4.37 -8.38
N LEU A 17 8.96 -5.52 -9.04
CA LEU A 17 8.84 -5.57 -10.50
C LEU A 17 7.40 -5.37 -10.99
N GLN A 18 6.44 -5.24 -10.06
CA GLN A 18 4.99 -5.22 -10.38
C GLN A 18 4.59 -6.36 -11.34
N GLU A 19 5.23 -7.53 -11.18
CA GLU A 19 5.03 -8.64 -12.08
C GLU A 19 3.72 -9.36 -11.76
N GLY A 20 2.64 -9.02 -12.47
CA GLY A 20 1.36 -9.70 -12.35
C GLY A 20 0.39 -9.04 -11.36
N TRP A 21 0.64 -7.79 -10.98
CA TRP A 21 -0.33 -6.92 -10.32
C TRP A 21 -0.14 -5.48 -10.82
N ASP A 22 -1.20 -4.68 -10.72
CA ASP A 22 -1.23 -3.28 -11.13
C ASP A 22 -1.51 -2.40 -9.90
N LEU A 23 -0.73 -1.33 -9.73
CA LEU A 23 -0.85 -0.45 -8.57
C LEU A 23 -2.19 0.28 -8.54
N ASP A 24 -2.69 0.69 -9.71
CA ASP A 24 -3.95 1.43 -9.81
C ASP A 24 -5.13 0.52 -9.49
N GLU A 25 -5.06 -0.75 -9.92
CA GLU A 25 -6.03 -1.78 -9.53
C GLU A 25 -6.04 -2.02 -8.01
N VAL A 26 -4.86 -2.21 -7.39
CA VAL A 26 -4.76 -2.39 -5.93
C VAL A 26 -5.34 -1.19 -5.17
N ILE A 27 -5.00 0.03 -5.59
CA ILE A 27 -5.53 1.25 -4.95
C ILE A 27 -7.05 1.32 -5.12
N SER A 28 -7.55 1.07 -6.33
CA SER A 28 -9.00 1.10 -6.62
C SER A 28 -9.75 0.10 -5.74
N GLU A 29 -9.27 -1.14 -5.64
CA GLU A 29 -9.88 -2.17 -4.79
C GLU A 29 -9.89 -1.75 -3.31
N MET A 30 -8.78 -1.19 -2.81
CA MET A 30 -8.69 -0.72 -1.43
C MET A 30 -9.65 0.45 -1.15
N VAL A 31 -9.80 1.39 -2.09
CA VAL A 31 -10.75 2.49 -1.97
C VAL A 31 -12.19 1.95 -1.88
N ASP A 32 -12.54 1.01 -2.76
CA ASP A 32 -13.84 0.37 -2.81
C ASP A 32 -14.14 -0.47 -1.56
N ASP A 33 -13.14 -1.14 -0.99
CA ASP A 33 -13.28 -1.94 0.23
C ASP A 33 -13.49 -1.08 1.46
N THR A 34 -12.79 0.07 1.55
CA THR A 34 -12.92 0.97 2.69
C THR A 34 -14.28 1.66 2.72
N LYS A 35 -14.85 1.99 1.55
CA LYS A 35 -16.15 2.70 1.43
C LYS A 35 -16.21 4.01 2.23
N LEU A 36 -15.06 4.63 2.46
CA LEU A 36 -14.94 5.81 3.32
C LEU A 36 -15.22 7.11 2.57
N LEU A 37 -14.99 7.14 1.26
CA LEU A 37 -15.21 8.33 0.42
C LEU A 37 -16.69 8.49 0.10
N LYS A 38 -17.48 8.85 1.10
CA LYS A 38 -18.93 9.04 0.98
C LYS A 38 -19.33 10.45 1.39
N HIS A 39 -20.23 11.04 0.60
CA HIS A 39 -20.93 12.25 0.97
C HIS A 39 -22.43 11.96 1.17
N LYS A 40 -23.03 12.58 2.19
CA LYS A 40 -24.45 12.39 2.54
C LYS A 40 -25.42 12.65 1.38
N GLU A 41 -25.03 13.49 0.43
CA GLU A 41 -25.85 13.86 -0.74
C GLU A 41 -25.71 12.89 -1.91
N MET A 42 -24.77 11.96 -1.85
CA MET A 42 -24.51 10.98 -2.91
C MET A 42 -25.17 9.61 -2.68
N GLY A 43 -25.89 9.44 -1.56
CA GLY A 43 -26.57 8.19 -1.24
C GLY A 43 -25.57 7.04 -1.09
N GLU A 44 -25.68 6.03 -1.96
CA GLU A 44 -24.84 4.83 -1.94
C GLU A 44 -23.55 4.96 -2.76
N HIS A 45 -23.38 6.05 -3.51
CA HIS A 45 -22.20 6.25 -4.36
C HIS A 45 -20.99 6.70 -3.55
N THR A 46 -19.82 6.21 -3.94
CA THR A 46 -18.52 6.69 -3.46
C THR A 46 -17.99 7.79 -4.38
N LEU A 47 -17.27 8.74 -3.78
CA LEU A 47 -16.50 9.75 -4.52
C LEU A 47 -15.23 9.10 -5.08
N ALA A 48 -14.80 9.56 -6.24
CA ALA A 48 -13.48 9.22 -6.76
C ALA A 48 -12.38 9.93 -5.97
N THR A 49 -11.19 9.33 -5.89
CA THR A 49 -10.04 9.86 -5.14
C THR A 49 -9.53 11.18 -5.69
N ASP A 50 -9.61 11.41 -7.00
CA ASP A 50 -9.23 12.63 -7.69
C ASP A 50 -10.24 13.78 -7.47
N GLU A 51 -11.47 13.45 -7.08
CA GLU A 51 -12.50 14.42 -6.67
C GLU A 51 -12.39 14.83 -5.19
N CYS A 52 -11.51 14.19 -4.42
CA CYS A 52 -11.32 14.44 -3.00
C CYS A 52 -10.03 15.24 -2.73
N GLY A 53 -10.15 16.41 -2.11
CA GLY A 53 -9.00 17.23 -1.71
C GLY A 53 -8.55 16.97 -0.27
N ILE A 54 -7.24 17.04 -0.01
CA ILE A 54 -6.66 17.15 1.33
C ILE A 54 -6.30 18.61 1.57
N GLU A 55 -6.87 19.20 2.62
CA GLU A 55 -6.73 20.63 2.93
C GLU A 55 -6.19 20.87 4.34
N TRP A 56 -5.38 21.91 4.49
CA TRP A 56 -4.91 22.39 5.80
C TRP A 56 -4.94 23.91 5.85
N GLY A 57 -5.66 24.47 6.81
CA GLY A 57 -5.71 25.93 6.99
C GLY A 57 -6.41 26.69 5.84
N GLY A 58 -7.20 26.02 5.01
CA GLY A 58 -7.84 26.59 3.83
C GLY A 58 -7.00 26.53 2.56
N ASP A 59 -5.78 26.00 2.65
CA ASP A 59 -4.94 25.69 1.49
C ASP A 59 -5.11 24.23 1.08
N ILE A 60 -5.21 24.00 -0.23
CA ILE A 60 -5.18 22.65 -0.80
C ILE A 60 -3.74 22.14 -0.76
N ILE A 61 -3.53 21.01 -0.11
CA ILE A 61 -2.21 20.37 0.02
C ILE A 61 -1.96 19.46 -1.18
N CYS A 62 -2.89 18.56 -1.47
CA CYS A 62 -2.88 17.65 -2.61
C CYS A 62 -4.28 17.04 -2.81
N THR A 63 -4.46 16.26 -3.89
CA THR A 63 -5.63 15.37 -3.98
C THR A 63 -5.43 14.14 -3.11
N LEU A 64 -6.52 13.44 -2.79
CA LEU A 64 -6.43 12.15 -2.13
C LEU A 64 -5.79 11.11 -3.06
N ASP A 65 -6.00 11.22 -4.38
CA ASP A 65 -5.35 10.37 -5.37
C ASP A 65 -3.81 10.47 -5.28
N ASP A 66 -3.28 11.71 -5.32
CA ASP A 66 -1.84 11.96 -5.17
C ASP A 66 -1.29 11.34 -3.88
N PHE A 67 -2.02 11.55 -2.77
CA PHE A 67 -1.59 11.06 -1.46
C PHE A 67 -1.58 9.54 -1.40
N VAL A 68 -2.66 8.88 -1.81
CA VAL A 68 -2.78 7.42 -1.71
C VAL A 68 -1.80 6.72 -2.64
N ARG A 69 -1.61 7.24 -3.87
CA ARG A 69 -0.61 6.70 -4.80
C ARG A 69 0.80 6.77 -4.22
N GLU A 70 1.25 7.97 -3.86
CA GLU A 70 2.60 8.18 -3.33
C GLU A 70 2.83 7.39 -2.03
N TYR A 71 1.84 7.41 -1.13
CA TYR A 71 1.92 6.66 0.12
C TYR A 71 2.04 5.14 -0.13
N THR A 72 1.28 4.60 -1.08
CA THR A 72 1.27 3.17 -1.38
C THR A 72 2.58 2.73 -2.02
N GLU A 73 3.14 3.52 -2.94
CA GLU A 73 4.46 3.26 -3.52
C GLU A 73 5.55 3.21 -2.43
N ILE A 74 5.57 4.21 -1.54
CA ILE A 74 6.51 4.27 -0.42
C ILE A 74 6.28 3.09 0.54
N PHE A 75 5.03 2.75 0.82
CA PHE A 75 4.68 1.63 1.69
C PHE A 75 5.22 0.31 1.15
N ILE A 76 5.04 0.05 -0.15
CA ILE A 76 5.56 -1.16 -0.81
C ILE A 76 7.09 -1.18 -0.79
N GLY A 77 7.75 -0.05 -1.05
CA GLY A 77 9.20 0.07 -0.91
C GLY A 77 9.69 -0.25 0.52
N ASN A 78 8.97 0.25 1.54
CA ASN A 78 9.28 -0.07 2.93
C ASN A 78 9.04 -1.54 3.26
N MET A 79 8.02 -2.19 2.69
CA MET A 79 7.81 -3.62 2.81
C MET A 79 8.98 -4.42 2.19
N CYS A 80 9.50 -4.01 1.04
CA CYS A 80 10.69 -4.61 0.44
C CYS A 80 11.93 -4.45 1.32
N ASN A 81 12.12 -3.28 1.94
CA ASN A 81 13.21 -3.06 2.91
C ASN A 81 13.08 -3.93 4.16
N ILE A 82 11.85 -4.15 4.64
CA ILE A 82 11.57 -5.09 5.73
C ILE A 82 11.93 -6.52 5.28
N LEU A 83 11.56 -6.93 4.06
CA LEU A 83 11.93 -8.24 3.53
C LEU A 83 13.44 -8.44 3.42
N ASP A 84 14.21 -7.38 3.15
CA ASP A 84 15.67 -7.42 3.18
C ASP A 84 16.25 -7.63 4.58
N SER A 85 15.63 -7.12 5.64
CA SER A 85 16.16 -7.33 7.00
C SER A 85 16.14 -8.81 7.41
N PHE A 86 15.18 -9.57 6.90
CA PHE A 86 15.09 -11.04 7.10
C PHE A 86 16.18 -11.84 6.38
N VAL A 87 16.87 -11.22 5.41
CA VAL A 87 17.93 -11.87 4.61
C VAL A 87 19.29 -11.81 5.30
N ASP A 88 19.49 -10.78 6.13
CA ASP A 88 20.72 -10.51 6.87
C ASP A 88 20.72 -11.08 8.29
N GLU A 89 19.54 -11.34 8.87
CA GLU A 89 19.40 -12.08 10.11
C GLU A 89 19.38 -13.61 9.82
N ASP A 90 20.25 -14.37 10.47
CA ASP A 90 20.11 -15.83 10.55
C ASP A 90 18.82 -16.11 11.33
N LEU A 91 17.68 -16.19 10.63
CA LEU A 91 16.36 -16.38 11.22
C LEU A 91 16.31 -17.69 12.01
N SER A 92 16.54 -17.57 13.32
CA SER A 92 16.42 -18.67 14.26
C SER A 92 15.00 -18.66 14.82
N TYR A 93 14.42 -19.84 15.02
CA TYR A 93 13.03 -19.98 15.47
C TYR A 93 12.78 -19.41 16.88
N GLY A 94 13.82 -18.90 17.58
CA GLY A 94 13.74 -18.39 18.95
C GLY A 94 13.66 -16.86 19.07
N ASP A 95 13.64 -16.12 17.96
CA ASP A 95 13.70 -14.65 17.99
C ASP A 95 12.31 -13.96 18.06
N PHE A 96 11.24 -14.75 18.28
CA PHE A 96 9.84 -14.27 18.35
C PHE A 96 9.10 -14.74 19.63
N ASP A 97 9.82 -14.88 20.75
CA ASP A 97 9.23 -15.04 22.10
C ASP A 97 9.28 -13.73 22.90
#